data_AF-A0A7X6R6I6-F1
#
_entry.id   AF-A0A7X6R6I6-F1
#
_cell.length_a   1.000
_cell.length_b   1.000
_cell.length_c   1.000
_cell.angle_alpha   90.00
_cell.angle_beta   90.00
_cell.angle_gamma   90.00
#
_symmetry.space_group_name_H-M   'P 1'
#
loop_
_entity.id
_entity.type
_entity.pdbx_description
1 polymer ?
#
loop_
_entity_poly.entity_id
_entity_poly.type
_entity_poly.pdbx_seq_one_letter_code
_entity_poly.pdbx_strand_id
1 'polypeptide(L)'
;MPIGYTGDPSEINAVAKKFFTHADTFKNHMGILEGIKMEYAPAVQGATGNAIQQAMQGALDKGGKLHATFMEIVDALNTSGATFDSQDQENASQVNKYNLNF
;
A
#
# COMPACT_ATOMS: atom_id res chain seq x y z
N MET A 1 15.82 27.13 11.53
CA MET A 1 14.53 26.63 12.04
C MET A 1 13.93 25.78 10.93
N PRO A 2 13.43 24.56 11.20
CA PRO A 2 12.65 23.87 10.20
C PRO A 2 11.47 24.76 9.88
N ILE A 3 11.27 25.07 8.60
CA ILE A 3 10.07 25.79 8.15
C ILE A 3 8.95 24.77 8.29
N GLY A 4 8.35 24.72 9.48
CA GLY A 4 7.17 23.90 9.73
C GLY A 4 6.06 24.31 8.78
N TYR A 5 5.26 23.34 8.34
CA TYR A 5 4.12 23.61 7.49
C TYR A 5 3.22 24.70 8.08
N THR A 6 2.84 25.68 7.25
CA THR A 6 2.07 26.87 7.67
C THR A 6 0.57 26.79 7.35
N GLY A 7 0.10 25.67 6.78
CA GLY A 7 -1.32 25.42 6.53
C GLY A 7 -2.03 24.74 7.71
N ASP A 8 -3.25 24.25 7.51
CA ASP A 8 -4.00 23.54 8.54
C ASP A 8 -3.42 22.12 8.76
N PRO A 9 -2.90 21.80 9.97
CA PRO A 9 -2.39 20.47 10.28
C PRO A 9 -3.39 19.33 10.04
N SER A 10 -4.71 19.62 10.09
CA SER A 10 -5.76 18.65 9.82
C SER A 10 -5.74 18.15 8.37
N GLU A 11 -5.31 18.98 7.42
CA GLU A 11 -5.18 18.60 6.01
C GLU A 11 -4.02 17.61 5.81
N ILE A 12 -2.89 17.83 6.49
CA ILE A 12 -1.75 16.91 6.43
C ILE A 12 -2.15 15.56 7.01
N ASN A 13 -2.85 15.54 8.15
CA ASN A 13 -3.33 14.29 8.77
C ASN A 13 -4.30 13.55 7.84
N ALA A 14 -5.25 14.26 7.21
CA ALA A 14 -6.19 13.67 6.25
C ALA A 14 -5.47 13.05 5.03
N VAL A 15 -4.43 13.72 4.53
CA VAL A 15 -3.62 13.21 3.42
C VAL A 15 -2.79 11.99 3.86
N ALA A 16 -2.18 12.02 5.04
CA ALA A 16 -1.44 10.88 5.59
C ALA A 16 -2.34 9.65 5.75
N LYS A 17 -3.54 9.85 6.32
CA LYS A 17 -4.56 8.80 6.43
C LYS A 17 -4.93 8.21 5.07
N LYS A 18 -5.12 9.05 4.05
CA LYS A 18 -5.47 8.60 2.70
C LYS A 18 -4.36 7.75 2.07
N PHE A 19 -3.11 8.18 2.16
CA PHE A 19 -1.97 7.41 1.65
C PHE A 19 -1.79 6.09 2.38
N PHE A 20 -1.99 6.07 3.70
CA PHE A 20 -1.97 4.85 4.49
C PHE A 20 -3.09 3.88 4.07
N THR A 21 -4.33 4.34 3.93
CA THR A 21 -5.44 3.49 3.44
C THR A 21 -5.14 2.94 2.05
N HIS A 22 -4.57 3.73 1.15
CA HIS A 22 -4.14 3.23 -0.16
C HIS A 22 -3.03 2.19 -0.06
N ALA A 23 -2.04 2.38 0.82
CA ALA A 23 -1.00 1.38 1.07
C ALA A 23 -1.62 0.05 1.56
N ASP A 24 -2.51 0.12 2.54
CA ASP A 24 -3.17 -1.06 3.12
C ASP A 24 -4.05 -1.81 2.10
N THR A 25 -4.87 -1.11 1.32
CA THR A 25 -5.63 -1.72 0.21
C THR A 25 -4.71 -2.37 -0.81
N PHE A 26 -3.62 -1.69 -1.17
CA PHE A 26 -2.68 -2.19 -2.15
C PHE A 26 -1.95 -3.46 -1.66
N LYS A 27 -1.59 -3.52 -0.36
CA LYS A 27 -1.06 -4.71 0.29
C LYS A 27 -2.04 -5.89 0.21
N ASN A 28 -3.33 -5.65 0.44
CA ASN A 28 -4.36 -6.68 0.32
C ASN A 28 -4.47 -7.21 -1.12
N HIS A 29 -4.43 -6.32 -2.12
CA HIS A 29 -4.42 -6.74 -3.53
C HIS A 29 -3.18 -7.57 -3.90
N MET A 30 -2.00 -7.21 -3.40
CA MET A 30 -0.80 -8.02 -3.59
C MET A 30 -0.95 -9.43 -2.99
N GLY A 31 -1.56 -9.54 -1.81
CA GLY A 31 -1.83 -10.83 -1.17
C GLY A 31 -2.74 -11.72 -2.02
N ILE A 32 -3.79 -11.15 -2.62
CA ILE A 32 -4.67 -11.86 -3.56
C ILE A 32 -3.88 -12.30 -4.80
N LEU A 33 -3.05 -11.42 -5.37
CA LEU A 33 -2.25 -11.73 -6.55
C LEU A 33 -1.23 -12.86 -6.29
N GLU A 34 -0.60 -12.88 -5.11
CA GLU A 34 0.27 -13.99 -4.71
C GLU A 34 -0.53 -15.30 -4.57
N GLY A 35 -1.73 -15.24 -3.99
CA GLY A 35 -2.65 -16.38 -3.91
C GLY A 35 -2.98 -16.96 -5.29
N ILE A 36 -3.35 -16.10 -6.24
CA ILE A 36 -3.62 -16.49 -7.63
C ILE A 36 -2.36 -17.11 -8.27
N LYS A 37 -1.20 -16.50 -8.10
CA LYS A 37 0.06 -17.03 -8.63
C LYS A 37 0.34 -18.45 -8.11
N MET A 38 0.11 -18.71 -6.82
CA MET A 38 0.28 -20.03 -6.21
C MET A 38 -0.74 -21.04 -6.72
N GLU A 39 -2.02 -20.66 -6.80
CA GLU A 39 -3.12 -21.52 -7.25
C GLU A 39 -2.94 -21.98 -8.71
N TYR A 40 -2.49 -21.06 -9.58
CA TYR A 40 -2.30 -21.34 -11.00
C TYR A 40 -0.90 -21.87 -11.35
N ALA A 41 0.07 -21.84 -10.43
CA ALA A 41 1.41 -22.38 -10.65
C ALA A 41 1.45 -23.78 -11.30
N PRO A 42 0.66 -24.78 -10.86
CA PRO A 42 0.65 -26.10 -11.48
C PRO A 42 0.03 -26.12 -12.88
N ALA A 43 -0.90 -25.22 -13.18
CA ALA A 43 -1.60 -25.13 -14.48
C ALA A 43 -0.80 -24.32 -15.53
N VAL A 44 0.09 -23.45 -15.07
CA VAL A 44 0.83 -22.49 -15.89
C VAL A 44 2.24 -23.05 -16.13
N GLN A 45 2.36 -23.96 -17.11
CA GLN A 45 3.61 -24.64 -17.47
C GLN A 45 4.09 -24.30 -18.90
N GLY A 46 5.34 -24.62 -19.22
CA GLY A 46 5.94 -24.36 -20.53
C GLY A 46 6.41 -22.91 -20.72
N ALA A 47 6.84 -22.54 -21.93
CA ALA A 47 7.44 -21.23 -22.20
C ALA A 47 6.48 -20.05 -21.88
N THR A 48 5.22 -20.18 -22.29
CA THR A 48 4.16 -19.20 -21.95
C THR A 48 3.88 -19.18 -20.46
N GLY A 49 3.89 -20.34 -19.80
CA GLY A 49 3.67 -20.41 -18.37
C GLY A 49 4.77 -19.70 -17.57
N ASN A 50 6.03 -19.92 -17.94
CA ASN A 50 7.17 -19.24 -17.35
C ASN A 50 7.07 -17.72 -17.51
N ALA A 51 6.62 -17.23 -18.68
CA ALA A 51 6.41 -15.81 -18.91
C ALA A 51 5.29 -15.23 -18.02
N ILE A 52 4.20 -15.97 -17.80
CA ILE A 52 3.12 -15.58 -16.90
C ILE A 52 3.62 -15.49 -15.46
N GLN A 53 4.36 -16.49 -14.98
CA GLN A 53 4.93 -16.48 -13.63
C GLN A 53 5.91 -15.31 -13.43
N GLN A 54 6.74 -15.01 -14.44
CA GLN A 54 7.63 -13.84 -14.41
C GLN A 54 6.86 -12.51 -14.41
N ALA A 55 5.80 -12.39 -15.21
CA ALA A 55 4.97 -11.20 -15.22
C ALA A 55 4.26 -10.98 -13.88
N MET A 56 3.75 -12.05 -13.26
CA MET A 56 3.17 -12.02 -11.91
C MET A 56 4.20 -11.61 -10.87
N GLN A 57 5.41 -12.17 -10.91
CA GLN A 57 6.49 -11.76 -10.01
C GLN A 57 6.85 -10.28 -10.21
N GLY A 58 6.96 -9.82 -11.46
CA GLY A 58 7.23 -8.41 -11.75
C GLY A 58 6.12 -7.48 -11.26
N ALA A 59 4.86 -7.92 -11.26
CA ALA A 59 3.74 -7.17 -10.70
C ALA A 59 3.82 -7.09 -9.17
N LEU A 60 4.19 -8.18 -8.49
CA LEU A 60 4.41 -8.21 -7.04
C LEU A 60 5.58 -7.30 -6.64
N ASP A 61 6.69 -7.34 -7.37
CA ASP A 61 7.87 -6.52 -7.10
C ASP A 61 7.57 -5.02 -7.27
N LYS A 62 6.89 -4.65 -8.37
CA LYS A 62 6.44 -3.27 -8.60
C LYS A 62 5.43 -2.84 -7.55
N GLY A 63 4.54 -3.75 -7.17
CA GLY A 63 3.55 -3.51 -6.15
C GLY A 63 4.17 -3.23 -4.78
N GLY A 64 5.17 -4.02 -4.38
CA GLY A 64 5.90 -3.81 -3.13
C GLY A 64 6.61 -2.46 -3.09
N LYS A 65 7.18 -2.02 -4.21
CA LYS A 65 7.77 -0.68 -4.34
C LYS A 65 6.75 0.43 -4.19
N LEU A 66 5.57 0.30 -4.81
CA LEU A 66 4.51 1.30 -4.70
C LEU A 66 3.97 1.39 -3.26
N HIS A 67 3.78 0.25 -2.60
CA HIS A 67 3.42 0.21 -1.17
C HIS A 67 4.48 0.93 -0.32
N ALA A 68 5.77 0.66 -0.56
CA ALA A 68 6.86 1.34 0.15
C ALA A 68 6.82 2.86 -0.06
N THR A 69 6.62 3.33 -1.31
CA THR A 69 6.46 4.75 -1.60
C THR A 69 5.29 5.38 -0.83
N PHE A 70 4.15 4.70 -0.72
CA PHE A 70 3.03 5.24 0.07
C PHE A 70 3.37 5.36 1.56
N MET A 71 4.09 4.39 2.14
CA MET A 71 4.54 4.46 3.54
C MET A 71 5.58 5.57 3.75
N GLU A 72 6.52 5.75 2.81
CA GLU A 72 7.48 6.87 2.86
C GLU A 72 6.80 8.23 2.82
N ILE A 73 5.71 8.37 2.05
CA ILE A 73 4.90 9.59 2.03
C ILE A 73 4.24 9.83 3.40
N VAL A 74 3.70 8.78 4.03
CA VAL A 74 3.12 8.88 5.38
C VAL A 74 4.17 9.34 6.40
N ASP A 75 5.38 8.77 6.37
CA ASP A 75 6.49 9.17 7.25
C ASP A 75 6.94 10.62 7.01
N ALA A 76 7.02 11.05 5.75
CA ALA A 76 7.35 12.43 5.40
C ALA A 76 6.28 13.42 5.91
N LEU A 77 4.99 13.05 5.81
CA LEU A 77 3.87 13.84 6.32
C LEU A 77 3.89 13.88 7.86
N ASN A 78 4.20 12.78 8.52
CA ASN A 78 4.40 12.73 9.98
C ASN A 78 5.51 13.66 10.44
N THR A 79 6.65 13.65 9.75
CA THR A 79 7.78 14.55 9.99
C THR A 79 7.39 16.02 9.77
N SER A 80 6.41 16.28 8.90
CA SER A 80 5.90 17.62 8.58
C SER A 80 4.81 18.12 9.55
N GLY A 81 4.36 17.29 10.49
CA GLY A 81 3.40 17.67 11.53
C GLY A 81 2.03 16.97 11.48
N ALA A 82 1.86 15.91 10.67
CA ALA A 82 0.58 15.18 10.58
C ALA A 82 0.16 14.47 11.89
N THR A 83 1.14 14.08 12.72
CA THR A 83 0.95 13.23 13.92
C THR A 83 0.05 12.00 13.66
N PHE A 84 0.16 11.37 12.49
CA PHE A 84 -0.56 10.16 12.11
C PHE A 84 0.20 8.92 12.63
N ASP A 85 -0.12 8.55 13.87
CA ASP A 85 0.61 7.55 14.65
C ASP A 85 0.09 6.12 14.44
N SER A 86 0.64 5.18 15.21
CA SER A 86 0.25 3.76 15.14
C SER A 86 -1.23 3.52 15.48
N GLN A 87 -1.82 4.32 16.36
CA GLN A 87 -3.23 4.17 16.73
C GLN A 87 -4.14 4.66 15.61
N ASP A 88 -3.77 5.75 14.93
CA ASP A 88 -4.48 6.22 13.74
C ASP A 88 -4.38 5.23 12.58
N GLN A 89 -3.23 4.59 12.42
CA GLN A 89 -3.01 3.52 11.44
C GLN A 89 -3.92 2.31 11.73
N GLU A 90 -3.96 1.84 12.98
CA GLU A 90 -4.84 0.74 13.38
C GLU A 90 -6.32 1.06 13.13
N ASN A 91 -6.75 2.28 13.47
CA ASN A 91 -8.11 2.74 13.22
C ASN A 91 -8.42 2.81 11.72
N ALA A 92 -7.49 3.32 10.91
CA ALA A 92 -7.64 3.40 9.46
C ALA A 92 -7.70 2.00 8.81
N SER A 93 -6.85 1.06 9.24
CA SER A 93 -6.88 -0.33 8.79
C SER A 93 -8.18 -1.04 9.17
N GLN A 94 -8.70 -0.80 10.39
CA GLN A 94 -9.99 -1.37 10.80
C GLN A 94 -11.14 -0.89 9.91
N VAL A 95 -11.19 0.41 9.58
CA VAL A 95 -12.18 0.95 8.64
C VAL A 95 -12.01 0.36 7.23
N ASN A 96 -10.76 0.22 6.77
CA ASN A 96 -10.46 -0.31 5.44
C ASN A 96 -10.82 -1.79 5.28
N LYS A 97 -10.68 -2.58 6.36
CA LYS A 97 -11.05 -4.01 6.38
C LYS A 97 -12.49 -4.27 5.97
N TYR A 98 -13.39 -3.31 6.23
CA TYR A 98 -14.81 -3.40 5.85
C TYR A 98 -15.11 -2.79 4.47
N ASN A 99 -14.14 -2.17 3.82
CA ASN A 99 -14.31 -1.40 2.59
C ASN A 99 -13.45 -1.99 1.45
N LEU A 100 -13.64 -3.29 1.17
CA LEU A 100 -13.06 -3.97 0.01
C LEU A 100 -13.86 -3.65 -1.26
N ASN A 101 -13.93 -2.38 -1.63
CA ASN A 101 -14.47 -2.00 -2.94
C ASN A 101 -13.40 -2.32 -3.99
N PHE A 102 -13.66 -3.37 -4.77
CA PHE A 102 -12.90 -3.75 -5.96
C PHE A 102 -13.28 -2.87 -7.15
#